data_AF-A0A7W1SZD1-F1
#
_entry.id   AF-A0A7W1SZD1-F1
#
_cell.length_a   1.000
_cell.length_b   1.000
_cell.length_c   1.000
_cell.angle_alpha   90.00
_cell.angle_beta   90.00
_cell.angle_gamma   90.00
#
_symmetry.space_group_name_H-M   'P 1'
#
loop_
_entity.id
_entity.type
_entity.pdbx_description
1 polymer ?
#
loop_
_entity_poly.entity_id
_entity_poly.type
_entity_poly.pdbx_seq_one_letter_code
_entity_poly.pdbx_strand_id
1 'polypeptide(L)' 'AEGRAKVISEELIGRMGRPEEIANAVVWLCSEAAGFVVGSAMVIDGGQTIQ' A
#
# COMPACT_ATOMS: atom_id res chain seq x y z
N ALA A 1 -8.50 -6.15 19.55
CA ALA A 1 -7.57 -5.06 19.90
C ALA A 1 -6.13 -5.46 19.61
N GLU A 2 -5.65 -6.60 20.13
CA GLU A 2 -4.28 -7.11 19.85
C GLU A 2 -3.99 -7.35 18.37
N GLY A 3 -4.92 -7.92 17.62
CA GLY A 3 -4.71 -8.18 16.17
C GLY A 3 -4.40 -6.91 15.38
N ARG A 4 -5.05 -5.78 15.70
CA ARG A 4 -4.81 -4.50 15.03
C ARG A 4 -3.48 -3.88 15.46
N ALA A 5 -3.09 -4.02 16.72
CA ALA A 5 -1.80 -3.55 17.21
C ALA A 5 -0.64 -4.34 16.57
N LYS A 6 -0.81 -5.66 16.38
CA LYS A 6 0.16 -6.50 15.69
C LYS A 6 0.36 -6.05 14.24
N VAL A 7 -0.73 -5.84 13.49
CA VAL A 7 -0.63 -5.35 12.09
C VAL A 7 0.11 -4.01 12.03
N ILE A 8 -0.24 -3.04 12.89
CA ILE A 8 0.45 -1.74 12.92
C ILE A 8 1.94 -1.88 13.22
N SER A 9 2.35 -2.85 14.05
CA SER A 9 3.77 -3.06 14.36
C SER A 9 4.59 -3.65 13.21
N GLU A 10 3.92 -4.27 12.23
CA GLU A 10 4.54 -4.80 11.01
C GLU A 10 4.59 -3.75 9.89
N GLU A 11 3.79 -2.67 10.00
CA GLU A 11 3.85 -1.52 9.10
C GLU A 11 4.98 -0.56 9.56
N LEU A 12 6.09 -0.44 8.82
CA LEU A 12 7.21 0.48 9.14
C LEU A 12 6.76 1.94 9.28
N ILE A 13 5.69 2.33 8.60
CA ILE A 13 5.06 3.66 8.72
C ILE A 13 4.38 3.89 10.08
N GLY A 14 4.21 2.86 10.92
CA GLY A 14 3.79 2.95 12.32
C GLY A 14 2.31 3.27 12.53
N ARG A 15 1.47 3.08 11.51
CA ARG A 15 0.02 3.31 11.56
C ARG A 15 -0.68 2.41 10.56
N MET A 16 -1.98 2.21 10.71
CA MET A 16 -2.77 1.56 9.66
C MET A 16 -2.78 2.40 8.37
N GLY A 17 -2.75 1.70 7.23
CA GLY A 17 -3.15 2.26 5.95
C GLY A 17 -4.59 2.80 5.95
N ARG A 18 -4.81 3.84 5.14
CA ARG A 18 -6.14 4.43 4.90
C ARG A 18 -6.67 3.99 3.52
N PRO A 19 -7.99 3.77 3.35
CA PRO A 19 -8.56 3.36 2.06
C PRO A 19 -8.19 4.29 0.90
N GLU A 20 -8.07 5.60 1.15
CA GLU A 20 -7.72 6.60 0.14
C GLU A 20 -6.31 6.40 -0.41
N GLU A 21 -5.40 5.79 0.36
CA GLU A 21 -4.02 5.53 -0.06
C GLU A 21 -3.97 4.42 -1.12
N ILE A 22 -4.82 3.40 -0.97
CA ILE A 22 -5.02 2.37 -2.00
C ILE A 22 -5.73 2.97 -3.22
N ALA A 23 -6.80 3.74 -2.99
CA ALA A 23 -7.57 4.35 -4.08
C ALA A 23 -6.71 5.28 -4.94
N ASN A 24 -5.82 6.09 -4.34
CA ASN A 24 -4.92 6.96 -5.07
C ASN A 24 -3.93 6.18 -5.95
N ALA A 25 -3.40 5.07 -5.45
CA ALA A 25 -2.52 4.22 -6.25
C ALA A 25 -3.25 3.55 -7.43
N VAL A 26 -4.51 3.13 -7.21
CA VAL A 26 -5.37 2.62 -8.29
C VAL A 26 -5.66 3.71 -9.32
N VAL A 27 -5.99 4.93 -8.89
CA VAL A 27 -6.19 6.07 -9.80
C VAL A 27 -4.93 6.35 -10.62
N TRP A 28 -3.75 6.29 -10.01
CA TRP A 28 -2.49 6.42 -10.75
C TRP A 28 -2.28 5.29 -11.76
N LEU A 29 -2.52 4.03 -11.37
CA LEU A 29 -2.42 2.87 -12.27
C LEU A 29 -3.38 2.96 -13.46
N CYS A 30 -4.54 3.59 -13.30
CA CYS A 30 -5.51 3.83 -14.37
C CYS A 30 -5.21 5.09 -15.20
N SER A 31 -4.19 5.87 -14.85
CA SER A 31 -3.83 7.09 -15.57
C SER A 31 -2.83 6.83 -16.70
N GLU A 32 -2.70 7.78 -17.63
CA GLU A 32 -1.69 7.70 -18.70
C GLU A 32 -0.25 7.64 -18.16
N ALA A 33 -0.01 8.18 -16.96
CA ALA A 33 1.32 8.17 -16.34
C ALA A 33 1.83 6.75 -16.02
N ALA A 34 0.93 5.78 -15.87
CA ALA A 34 1.26 4.38 -15.65
C ALA A 34 1.27 3.56 -16.94
N GLY A 35 1.24 4.18 -18.13
CA GLY A 35 1.01 3.51 -19.41
C GLY A 35 2.01 2.41 -19.81
N PHE A 36 3.17 2.32 -19.15
CA PHE A 36 4.16 1.25 -19.36
C PHE A 36 4.25 0.24 -18.19
N VAL A 37 3.37 0.37 -17.19
CA VAL A 37 3.33 -0.49 -16.01
C VAL A 37 2.28 -1.58 -16.24
N VAL A 38 2.73 -2.70 -16.79
CA VAL A 38 1.89 -3.88 -17.07
C VAL A 38 2.57 -5.13 -16.52
N GLY A 39 1.80 -6.03 -15.92
CA GLY A 39 2.29 -7.32 -15.41
C GLY A 39 3.14 -7.21 -14.14
N SER A 40 3.15 -6.06 -13.46
CA SER A 40 3.88 -5.84 -12.22
C SER A 40 2.92 -5.67 -11.04
N ALA A 41 3.32 -6.18 -9.87
CA ALA A 41 2.61 -5.96 -8.62
C ALA A 41 3.15 -4.70 -7.92
N MET A 42 2.28 -3.73 -7.65
CA MET A 42 2.61 -2.58 -6.83
C MET A 42 2.27 -2.89 -5.36
N VAL A 43 3.29 -2.90 -4.50
CA VAL A 43 3.13 -3.12 -3.05
C VAL A 43 2.77 -1.80 -2.38
N ILE A 44 1.70 -1.82 -1.57
CA ILE A 44 1.19 -0.66 -0.82
C ILE A 44 0.80 -1.14 0.58
N ASP A 45 1.78 -1.29 1.47
CA ASP A 45 1.61 -2.01 2.75
C ASP A 45 2.32 -1.34 3.93
N GLY A 46 2.66 -0.05 3.81
CA GLY A 46 3.35 0.68 4.86
C GLY A 46 4.78 0.19 5.15
N GLY A 47 5.37 -0.65 4.28
CA GLY A 47 6.73 -1.17 4.41
C GLY A 47 6.82 -2.61 4.93
N GLN A 48 5.68 -3.30 5.10
CA GLN A 48 5.62 -4.65 5.66
C GLN A 48 6.39 -5.70 4.83
N THR A 49 6.39 -5.61 3.51
CA THR A 49 7.03 -6.59 2.60
C THR A 49 8.56 -6.57 2.63
N ILE A 50 9.17 -5.48 3.11
CA ILE A 50 10.63 -5.26 3.05
C ILE A 50 11.32 -5.24 4.42
N GLN A 51 10.59 -5.56 5.48
CA GLN A 51 11.15 -5.72 6.83
C GLN A 51 11.93 -7.03 6.99
#